data_AF-A0A2N3KW48-F1
#
_entry.id   AF-A0A2N3KW48-F1
#
_cell.length_a   1.000
_cell.length_b   1.000
_cell.length_c   1.000
_cell.angle_alpha   90.00
_cell.angle_beta   90.00
_cell.angle_gamma   90.00
#
_symmetry.space_group_name_H-M   'P 1'
#
loop_
_entity.id
_entity.type
_entity.pdbx_description
1 polymer ?
#
loop_
_entity_poly.entity_id
_entity_poly.type
_entity_poly.pdbx_seq_one_letter_code
_entity_poly.pdbx_strand_id
1 'polypeptide(L)'
;MLKHLPKYTAGIAAAAILAFSGAATSAMADPVKLRISTPAVDSDWHAKMLTVFKDELEKQAPGQFDVEIHLNASLFKQGTEPAAMQRGNLDMAMISAQDIAKQIPAWSVFTAGYLIRDPQHQRAVFHSDIGKEFYQMVADDMNIEILDVGYLGTRELDIRGDKKIETPADLAGVKLRMPGSDAWLFLGNALGANATPLAFGEVYTGLQTGTIDAQDNPLPTVKAAKFYEVTNQIVLTDHLVDAVFLSMAKSTYDELSEDQQKLVHEAAEKATAYNNENRIADEAKLLDFFKEQGLKVYKPDVDAFRKKVQQDYLDSEFAKDWPEGIVERINAVK
;
A
#
# COMPACT_ATOMS: atom_id res chain seq x y z
N MET A 1 -26.63 -96.97 23.62
CA MET A 1 -26.50 -95.55 23.19
C MET A 1 -25.14 -95.04 23.65
N LEU A 2 -24.10 -95.14 22.80
CA LEU A 2 -22.89 -94.33 22.86
C LEU A 2 -22.15 -94.56 21.53
N LYS A 3 -21.92 -93.47 20.81
CA LYS A 3 -21.63 -93.41 19.36
C LYS A 3 -20.14 -93.52 19.05
N HIS A 4 -19.88 -93.96 17.82
CA HIS A 4 -18.63 -94.15 17.10
C HIS A 4 -17.76 -92.88 16.89
N LEU A 5 -16.44 -93.10 16.77
CA LEU A 5 -15.41 -92.27 16.08
C LEU A 5 -15.77 -92.07 14.56
N PRO A 6 -15.11 -91.20 13.72
CA PRO A 6 -13.70 -90.78 13.72
C PRO A 6 -13.34 -89.34 13.19
N LYS A 7 -12.02 -89.12 13.12
CA LYS A 7 -11.14 -88.06 12.54
C LYS A 7 -11.62 -87.29 11.28
N TYR A 8 -11.30 -85.99 11.23
CA TYR A 8 -11.11 -85.13 10.04
C TYR A 8 -9.99 -84.11 10.36
N THR A 9 -8.78 -84.25 9.80
CA THR A 9 -8.23 -83.63 8.57
C THR A 9 -7.85 -82.14 8.68
N ALA A 10 -6.60 -81.90 8.27
CA ALA A 10 -5.85 -80.65 8.21
C ALA A 10 -6.58 -79.48 7.53
N GLY A 11 -6.44 -78.28 8.12
CA GLY A 11 -6.66 -77.00 7.45
C GLY A 11 -5.36 -76.19 7.49
N ILE A 12 -4.70 -76.08 6.34
CA ILE A 12 -3.62 -75.10 6.11
C ILE A 12 -4.32 -73.76 5.92
N ALA A 13 -4.27 -72.89 6.94
CA ALA A 13 -4.65 -71.50 6.80
C ALA A 13 -3.43 -70.72 6.28
N ALA A 14 -3.43 -70.41 4.98
CA ALA A 14 -2.48 -69.47 4.39
C ALA A 14 -2.76 -68.07 4.95
N ALA A 15 -1.88 -67.57 5.80
CA ALA A 15 -1.88 -66.17 6.23
C ALA A 15 -1.42 -65.30 5.05
N ALA A 16 -2.37 -64.75 4.31
CA ALA A 16 -2.11 -63.65 3.38
C ALA A 16 -1.82 -62.39 4.21
N ILE A 17 -0.53 -62.08 4.40
CA ILE A 17 -0.09 -60.78 4.90
C ILE A 17 -0.41 -59.77 3.80
N LEU A 18 -1.54 -59.07 3.94
CA LEU A 18 -1.83 -57.85 3.20
C LEU A 18 -0.78 -56.82 3.61
N ALA A 19 0.24 -56.67 2.76
CA ALA A 19 1.09 -55.49 2.76
C ALA A 19 0.21 -54.30 2.33
N PHE A 20 -0.45 -53.68 3.29
CA PHE A 20 -1.06 -52.37 3.12
C PHE A 20 0.11 -51.38 3.05
N SER A 21 0.66 -51.23 1.85
CA SER A 21 1.53 -50.11 1.51
C SER A 21 0.70 -48.85 1.71
N GLY A 22 0.81 -48.29 2.91
CA GLY A 22 0.26 -46.99 3.25
C GLY A 22 0.85 -45.99 2.28
N ALA A 23 0.06 -45.62 1.27
CA ALA A 23 0.21 -44.32 0.65
C ALA A 23 0.02 -43.32 1.79
N ALA A 24 1.13 -42.80 2.31
CA ALA A 24 1.10 -41.61 3.12
C ALA A 24 0.46 -40.55 2.22
N THR A 25 -0.84 -40.33 2.38
CA THR A 25 -1.45 -39.07 2.03
C THR A 25 -0.69 -38.06 2.87
N SER A 26 0.29 -37.39 2.27
CA SER A 26 0.86 -36.17 2.80
C SER A 26 -0.33 -35.29 3.18
N ALA A 27 -0.59 -35.15 4.47
CA ALA A 27 -1.56 -34.19 4.94
C ALA A 27 -1.05 -32.84 4.43
N MET A 28 -1.69 -32.31 3.39
CA MET A 28 -1.45 -30.93 2.99
C MET A 28 -1.83 -30.09 4.20
N ALA A 29 -0.86 -29.33 4.72
CA ALA A 29 -1.14 -28.35 5.77
C ALA A 29 -2.26 -27.42 5.28
N ASP A 30 -3.09 -26.93 6.20
CA ASP A 30 -4.10 -25.95 5.86
C ASP A 30 -3.41 -24.73 5.19
N PRO A 31 -4.00 -24.15 4.12
CA PRO A 31 -3.41 -23.00 3.45
C PRO A 31 -3.20 -21.84 4.43
N VAL A 32 -2.09 -21.12 4.27
CA VAL A 32 -1.84 -19.90 5.04
C VAL A 32 -2.84 -18.84 4.61
N LYS A 33 -3.66 -18.37 5.54
CA LYS A 33 -4.67 -17.34 5.27
C LYS A 33 -4.04 -15.97 5.22
N LEU A 34 -4.31 -15.24 4.15
CA LEU A 34 -3.80 -13.89 3.89
C LEU A 34 -4.97 -12.94 3.59
N ARG A 35 -5.55 -12.35 4.63
CA ARG A 35 -6.54 -11.27 4.49
C ARG A 35 -5.82 -9.96 4.23
N ILE A 36 -6.11 -9.34 3.10
CA ILE A 36 -5.54 -8.06 2.68
C ILE A 36 -6.62 -6.97 2.77
N SER A 37 -6.36 -5.88 3.49
CA SER A 37 -7.27 -4.72 3.58
C SER A 37 -6.68 -3.49 2.89
N THR A 38 -7.51 -2.75 2.16
CA THR A 38 -7.14 -1.44 1.58
C THR A 38 -8.37 -0.53 1.36
N PRO A 39 -8.22 0.80 1.48
CA PRO A 39 -9.26 1.76 1.06
C PRO A 39 -9.43 1.89 -0.46
N ALA A 40 -8.54 1.31 -1.26
CA ALA A 40 -8.55 1.42 -2.71
C ALA A 40 -9.87 1.00 -3.36
N VAL A 41 -10.24 1.69 -4.44
CA VAL A 41 -11.30 1.24 -5.35
C VAL A 41 -10.76 0.20 -6.34
N ASP A 42 -11.61 -0.73 -6.77
CA ASP A 42 -11.26 -1.87 -7.62
C ASP A 42 -10.57 -1.48 -8.94
N SER A 43 -10.88 -0.31 -9.48
CA SER A 43 -10.30 0.18 -10.74
C SER A 43 -8.88 0.73 -10.60
N ASP A 44 -8.41 1.01 -9.38
CA ASP A 44 -7.08 1.55 -9.12
C ASP A 44 -5.99 0.47 -9.31
N TRP A 45 -4.80 0.88 -9.75
CA TRP A 45 -3.69 -0.02 -10.07
C TRP A 45 -3.16 -0.76 -8.85
N HIS A 46 -3.09 -0.09 -7.70
CA HIS A 46 -2.63 -0.72 -6.46
C HIS A 46 -3.69 -1.68 -5.87
N ALA A 47 -4.97 -1.58 -6.27
CA ALA A 47 -5.94 -2.64 -5.99
C ALA A 47 -5.72 -3.85 -6.91
N LYS A 48 -5.53 -3.61 -8.21
CA LYS A 48 -5.27 -4.67 -9.21
C LYS A 48 -3.99 -5.45 -8.95
N MET A 49 -2.96 -4.82 -8.41
CA MET A 49 -1.72 -5.53 -8.09
C MET A 49 -1.89 -6.59 -6.99
N LEU A 50 -2.88 -6.44 -6.10
CA LEU A 50 -3.16 -7.47 -5.09
C LEU A 50 -3.67 -8.77 -5.73
N THR A 51 -4.38 -8.67 -6.86
CA THR A 51 -4.74 -9.84 -7.68
C THR A 51 -3.50 -10.46 -8.31
N VAL A 52 -2.56 -9.65 -8.80
CA VAL A 52 -1.26 -10.16 -9.33
C VAL A 52 -0.47 -10.89 -8.23
N PHE A 53 -0.42 -10.33 -7.02
CA PHE A 53 0.20 -10.97 -5.86
C PHE A 53 -0.44 -12.34 -5.58
N LYS A 54 -1.78 -12.39 -5.51
CA LYS A 54 -2.55 -13.63 -5.31
C LYS A 54 -2.26 -14.67 -6.40
N ASP A 55 -2.34 -14.27 -7.66
CA ASP A 55 -2.19 -15.17 -8.81
C ASP A 55 -0.75 -15.72 -8.87
N GLU A 56 0.24 -14.92 -8.50
CA GLU A 56 1.62 -15.39 -8.45
C GLU A 56 1.86 -16.40 -7.32
N LEU A 57 1.28 -16.19 -6.13
CA LEU A 57 1.37 -17.18 -5.04
C LEU A 57 0.71 -18.50 -5.45
N GLU A 58 -0.49 -18.45 -6.03
CA GLU A 58 -1.19 -19.66 -6.47
C GLU A 58 -0.44 -20.38 -7.60
N LYS A 59 0.20 -19.64 -8.51
CA LYS A 59 1.01 -20.22 -9.59
C LYS A 59 2.27 -20.91 -9.06
N GLN A 60 2.97 -20.30 -8.10
CA GLN A 60 4.26 -20.81 -7.61
C GLN A 60 4.09 -21.87 -6.51
N ALA A 61 3.01 -21.78 -5.73
CA ALA A 61 2.71 -22.68 -4.63
C ALA A 61 1.20 -22.97 -4.55
N PRO A 62 0.66 -23.75 -5.51
CA PRO A 62 -0.78 -24.03 -5.60
C PRO A 62 -1.35 -24.57 -4.29
N GLY A 63 -2.39 -23.91 -3.77
CA GLY A 63 -3.08 -24.31 -2.55
C GLY A 63 -2.30 -24.12 -1.24
N GLN A 64 -1.12 -23.48 -1.26
CA GLN A 64 -0.41 -23.17 0.00
C GLN A 64 -0.88 -21.87 0.66
N PHE A 65 -1.51 -20.97 -0.10
CA PHE A 65 -1.99 -19.67 0.38
C PHE A 65 -3.46 -19.48 0.04
N ASP A 66 -4.23 -18.97 1.00
CA ASP A 66 -5.62 -18.55 0.80
C ASP A 66 -5.71 -17.03 0.92
N VAL A 67 -5.67 -16.34 -0.22
CA VAL A 67 -5.62 -14.87 -0.29
C VAL A 67 -7.03 -14.29 -0.45
N GLU A 68 -7.45 -13.51 0.55
CA GLU A 68 -8.73 -12.79 0.61
C GLU A 68 -8.48 -11.27 0.49
N ILE A 69 -8.98 -10.64 -0.57
CA ILE A 69 -8.76 -9.21 -0.83
C ILE A 69 -10.01 -8.40 -0.46
N HIS A 70 -9.86 -7.46 0.46
CA HIS A 70 -10.91 -6.57 0.95
C HIS A 70 -10.63 -5.12 0.55
N LEU A 71 -11.32 -4.67 -0.49
CA LEU A 71 -11.20 -3.33 -1.04
C LEU A 71 -12.17 -2.34 -0.36
N ASN A 72 -12.08 -1.06 -0.73
CA ASN A 72 -12.99 0.00 -0.33
C ASN A 72 -13.13 0.18 1.20
N ALA A 73 -12.08 -0.16 1.95
CA ALA A 73 -12.07 -0.15 3.42
C ALA A 73 -13.21 -0.99 4.04
N SER A 74 -13.62 -2.05 3.34
CA SER A 74 -14.73 -2.93 3.76
C SER A 74 -14.40 -3.76 5.01
N LEU A 75 -13.12 -4.05 5.25
CA LEU A 75 -12.66 -4.81 6.41
C LEU A 75 -12.13 -3.88 7.52
N PHE A 76 -11.12 -3.05 7.22
CA PHE A 76 -10.58 -2.05 8.14
C PHE A 76 -10.60 -0.66 7.52
N LYS A 77 -10.79 0.35 8.37
CA LYS A 77 -10.71 1.76 7.97
C LYS A 77 -9.25 2.14 7.71
N GLN A 78 -9.05 3.04 6.74
CA GLN A 78 -7.74 3.61 6.42
C GLN A 78 -7.04 4.15 7.68
N GLY A 79 -5.79 3.74 7.87
CA GLY A 79 -4.92 4.12 8.98
C GLY A 79 -5.13 3.28 10.25
N THR A 80 -6.02 2.28 10.22
CA THR A 80 -6.25 1.34 11.34
C THR A 80 -5.68 -0.06 11.07
N GLU A 81 -5.26 -0.31 9.83
CA GLU A 81 -4.68 -1.57 9.37
C GLU A 81 -3.42 -1.96 10.15
N PRO A 82 -2.43 -1.08 10.40
CA PRO A 82 -1.24 -1.47 11.16
C PRO A 82 -1.57 -2.02 12.55
N ALA A 83 -2.50 -1.37 13.25
CA ALA A 83 -2.93 -1.80 14.57
C ALA A 83 -3.73 -3.11 14.53
N ALA A 84 -4.46 -3.38 13.44
CA ALA A 84 -5.13 -4.66 13.23
C ALA A 84 -4.13 -5.80 12.96
N MET A 85 -3.09 -5.53 12.17
CA MET A 85 -1.99 -6.46 11.89
C MET A 85 -1.25 -6.85 13.16
N GLN A 86 -0.88 -5.86 13.97
CA GLN A 86 -0.21 -6.06 15.27
C GLN A 86 -1.02 -6.89 16.27
N ARG A 87 -2.35 -6.93 16.13
CA ARG A 87 -3.25 -7.72 16.99
C ARG A 87 -3.62 -9.09 16.39
N GLY A 88 -3.08 -9.46 15.23
CA GLY A 88 -3.43 -10.70 14.52
C GLY A 88 -4.82 -10.71 13.88
N ASN A 89 -5.45 -9.55 13.76
CA ASN A 89 -6.80 -9.43 13.17
C ASN A 89 -6.76 -9.20 11.65
N LEU A 90 -5.60 -8.89 11.09
CA LEU A 90 -5.36 -8.67 9.67
C LEU A 90 -3.98 -9.22 9.32
N ASP A 91 -3.85 -9.88 8.16
CA ASP A 91 -2.58 -10.54 7.81
C ASP A 91 -1.72 -9.63 6.92
N MET A 92 -2.35 -8.84 6.05
CA MET A 92 -1.63 -7.93 5.14
C MET A 92 -2.38 -6.62 4.90
N ALA A 93 -1.62 -5.58 4.57
CA ALA A 93 -2.15 -4.30 4.12
C ALA A 93 -1.14 -3.57 3.23
N MET A 94 -1.61 -2.54 2.53
CA MET A 94 -0.74 -1.50 1.98
C MET A 94 -0.73 -0.32 2.94
N ILE A 95 0.39 -0.12 3.64
CA ILE A 95 0.53 0.97 4.62
C ILE A 95 1.33 2.13 4.01
N SER A 96 1.10 3.35 4.49
CA SER A 96 1.81 4.54 4.04
C SER A 96 2.96 4.92 4.97
N ALA A 97 3.92 5.72 4.49
CA ALA A 97 4.96 6.30 5.36
C ALA A 97 4.36 7.10 6.53
N GLN A 98 3.22 7.75 6.29
CA GLN A 98 2.47 8.52 7.27
C GLN A 98 1.80 7.64 8.32
N ASP A 99 1.45 6.39 8.00
CA ASP A 99 0.97 5.42 8.99
C ASP A 99 2.11 4.89 9.86
N ILE A 100 3.28 4.66 9.25
CA ILE A 100 4.48 4.21 9.94
C ILE A 100 5.00 5.31 10.88
N ALA A 101 5.05 6.56 10.42
CA ALA A 101 5.51 7.72 11.19
C ALA A 101 4.70 7.99 12.47
N LYS A 102 3.47 7.46 12.59
CA LYS A 102 2.68 7.52 13.83
C LYS A 102 3.33 6.74 14.99
N GLN A 103 4.10 5.70 14.67
CA GLN A 103 4.73 4.81 15.64
C GLN A 103 6.26 4.92 15.62
N ILE A 104 6.85 5.23 14.46
CA ILE A 104 8.30 5.40 14.28
C ILE A 104 8.56 6.82 13.74
N PRO A 105 8.73 7.84 14.61
CA PRO A 105 8.81 9.24 14.17
C PRO A 105 9.89 9.55 13.13
N ALA A 106 10.99 8.78 13.11
CA ALA A 106 12.05 8.87 12.10
C ALA A 106 11.54 8.67 10.67
N TRP A 107 10.47 7.89 10.47
CA TRP A 107 9.84 7.68 9.16
C TRP A 107 9.15 8.95 8.60
N SER A 108 8.96 9.99 9.41
CA SER A 108 8.41 11.27 8.96
C SER A 108 9.27 11.94 7.87
N VAL A 109 10.55 11.56 7.74
CA VAL A 109 11.38 12.00 6.61
C VAL A 109 10.76 11.66 5.26
N PHE A 110 10.14 10.48 5.13
CA PHE A 110 9.50 10.04 3.90
C PHE A 110 8.10 10.62 3.67
N THR A 111 7.57 11.39 4.62
CA THR A 111 6.32 12.15 4.43
C THR A 111 6.59 13.56 3.90
N ALA A 112 7.85 14.00 3.91
CA ALA A 112 8.26 15.33 3.50
C ALA A 112 8.00 15.57 2.01
N GLY A 113 7.20 16.60 1.72
CA GLY A 113 6.92 17.00 0.35
C GLY A 113 8.18 17.43 -0.37
N TYR A 114 8.28 17.10 -1.65
CA TYR A 114 9.44 17.39 -2.52
C TYR A 114 10.79 16.79 -2.11
N LEU A 115 10.84 15.82 -1.19
CA LEU A 115 12.09 15.11 -0.87
C LEU A 115 12.42 14.05 -1.94
N ILE A 116 11.48 13.14 -2.19
CA ILE A 116 11.58 12.17 -3.28
C ILE A 116 11.27 12.89 -4.59
N ARG A 117 12.11 12.66 -5.62
CA ARG A 117 12.17 13.50 -6.82
C ARG A 117 11.24 13.00 -7.92
N ASP A 118 11.18 11.69 -8.08
CA ASP A 118 10.49 10.99 -9.16
C ASP A 118 10.38 9.49 -8.81
N PRO A 119 9.63 8.70 -9.59
CA PRO A 119 9.38 7.29 -9.30
C PRO A 119 10.66 6.43 -9.31
N GLN A 120 11.65 6.80 -10.12
CA GLN A 120 12.93 6.10 -10.18
C GLN A 120 13.73 6.35 -8.90
N HIS A 121 13.81 7.60 -8.45
CA HIS A 121 14.44 7.98 -7.19
C HIS A 121 13.77 7.28 -6.00
N GLN A 122 12.43 7.23 -5.97
CA GLN A 122 11.69 6.51 -4.93
C GLN A 122 12.14 5.05 -4.84
N ARG A 123 12.09 4.33 -5.96
CA ARG A 123 12.46 2.91 -6.00
C ARG A 123 13.91 2.71 -5.59
N ALA A 124 14.82 3.55 -6.08
CA ALA A 124 16.23 3.46 -5.75
C ALA A 124 16.51 3.68 -4.25
N VAL A 125 15.83 4.63 -3.60
CA VAL A 125 15.98 4.89 -2.14
C VAL A 125 15.54 3.67 -1.33
N PHE A 126 14.34 3.18 -1.61
CA PHE A 126 13.73 2.08 -0.87
C PHE A 126 14.34 0.69 -1.17
N HIS A 127 15.07 0.56 -2.28
CA HIS A 127 15.86 -0.65 -2.60
C HIS A 127 17.36 -0.50 -2.25
N SER A 128 17.75 0.59 -1.59
CA SER A 128 19.12 0.80 -1.10
C SER A 128 19.28 0.40 0.37
N ASP A 129 20.49 0.58 0.91
CA ASP A 129 20.76 0.43 2.35
C ASP A 129 19.89 1.35 3.22
N ILE A 130 19.42 2.49 2.69
CA ILE A 130 18.45 3.35 3.39
C ILE A 130 17.12 2.61 3.56
N GLY A 131 16.58 2.04 2.48
CA GLY A 131 15.35 1.25 2.56
C GLY A 131 15.47 0.08 3.52
N LYS A 132 16.58 -0.66 3.45
CA LYS A 132 16.86 -1.77 4.37
C LYS A 132 16.87 -1.34 5.84
N GLU A 133 17.55 -0.23 6.15
CA GLU A 133 17.61 0.34 7.51
C GLU A 133 16.20 0.68 8.03
N PHE A 134 15.39 1.37 7.23
CA PHE A 134 14.06 1.80 7.63
C PHE A 134 13.05 0.66 7.69
N TYR A 135 13.12 -0.32 6.77
CA TYR A 135 12.28 -1.52 6.82
C TYR A 135 12.56 -2.35 8.06
N GLN A 136 13.83 -2.46 8.48
CA GLN A 136 14.18 -3.12 9.73
C GLN A 136 13.54 -2.46 10.94
N MET A 137 13.49 -1.11 11.00
CA MET A 137 12.77 -0.41 12.07
C MET A 137 11.28 -0.80 12.12
N VAL A 138 10.63 -0.99 10.97
CA VAL A 138 9.21 -1.42 10.92
C VAL A 138 9.06 -2.86 11.42
N ALA A 139 9.97 -3.76 11.03
CA ALA A 139 9.96 -5.13 11.51
C ALA A 139 10.16 -5.19 13.04
N ASP A 140 11.10 -4.42 13.58
CA ASP A 140 11.49 -4.44 14.99
C ASP A 140 10.47 -3.71 15.89
N ASP A 141 10.04 -2.51 15.50
CA ASP A 141 9.24 -1.63 16.37
C ASP A 141 7.73 -1.78 16.13
N MET A 142 7.31 -2.13 14.91
CA MET A 142 5.89 -2.27 14.57
C MET A 142 5.41 -3.71 14.45
N ASN A 143 6.30 -4.72 14.53
CA ASN A 143 5.94 -6.12 14.27
C ASN A 143 5.21 -6.29 12.92
N ILE A 144 5.71 -5.62 11.89
CA ILE A 144 5.20 -5.67 10.52
C ILE A 144 6.39 -5.84 9.57
N GLU A 145 6.29 -6.80 8.66
CA GLU A 145 7.27 -7.03 7.61
C GLU A 145 6.85 -6.28 6.34
N ILE A 146 7.71 -5.42 5.80
CA ILE A 146 7.49 -4.78 4.49
C ILE A 146 8.05 -5.72 3.41
N LEU A 147 7.18 -6.16 2.49
CA LEU A 147 7.57 -7.09 1.43
C LEU A 147 8.19 -6.38 0.22
N ASP A 148 7.56 -5.29 -0.24
CA ASP A 148 8.09 -4.39 -1.27
C ASP A 148 7.34 -3.03 -1.28
N VAL A 149 7.92 -2.06 -1.98
CA VAL A 149 7.36 -0.71 -2.19
C VAL A 149 6.66 -0.59 -3.54
N GLY A 150 5.42 -0.12 -3.51
CA GLY A 150 4.64 0.28 -4.67
C GLY A 150 4.57 1.81 -4.82
N TYR A 151 4.65 2.28 -6.05
CA TYR A 151 4.48 3.68 -6.41
C TYR A 151 3.00 4.10 -6.29
N LEU A 152 2.76 5.05 -5.39
CA LEU A 152 1.55 5.88 -5.22
C LEU A 152 1.11 6.50 -6.56
N GLY A 153 2.09 7.11 -7.21
CA GLY A 153 1.81 8.22 -8.09
C GLY A 153 2.38 9.51 -7.51
N THR A 154 2.56 10.49 -8.38
CA THR A 154 2.92 11.85 -7.98
C THR A 154 1.63 12.59 -7.65
N ARG A 155 1.54 13.09 -6.42
CA ARG A 155 0.34 13.75 -5.88
C ARG A 155 0.18 15.13 -6.47
N GLU A 156 -1.04 15.44 -6.86
CA GLU A 156 -1.44 16.68 -7.53
C GLU A 156 -2.69 17.25 -6.88
N LEU A 157 -2.87 18.57 -6.92
CA LEU A 157 -4.10 19.15 -6.39
C LEU A 157 -5.23 19.03 -7.41
N ASP A 158 -6.37 18.53 -6.96
CA ASP A 158 -7.61 18.39 -7.70
C ASP A 158 -8.69 19.22 -7.01
N ILE A 159 -9.12 20.30 -7.66
CA ILE A 159 -9.77 21.43 -7.00
C ILE A 159 -11.10 21.77 -7.67
N ARG A 160 -12.10 22.10 -6.85
CA ARG A 160 -13.37 22.70 -7.26
C ARG A 160 -13.25 24.19 -7.49
N GLY A 161 -13.96 24.68 -8.50
CA GLY A 161 -14.02 26.09 -8.88
C GLY A 161 -12.87 26.53 -9.78
N ASP A 162 -12.89 27.81 -10.16
CA ASP A 162 -12.10 28.36 -11.26
C ASP A 162 -10.94 29.27 -10.84
N LYS A 163 -10.72 29.46 -9.53
CA LYS A 163 -9.62 30.27 -9.02
C LYS A 163 -8.30 29.64 -9.47
N LYS A 164 -7.49 30.38 -10.22
CA LYS A 164 -6.14 29.94 -10.60
C LYS A 164 -5.24 29.88 -9.36
N ILE A 165 -4.49 28.80 -9.23
CA ILE A 165 -3.54 28.54 -8.16
C ILE A 165 -2.13 28.61 -8.76
N GLU A 166 -1.40 29.69 -8.50
CA GLU A 166 -0.02 29.84 -8.98
C GLU A 166 0.98 29.59 -7.84
N THR A 167 0.64 29.98 -6.61
CA THR A 167 1.53 29.92 -5.44
C THR A 167 0.78 29.37 -4.22
N PRO A 168 1.48 28.96 -3.14
CA PRO A 168 0.82 28.54 -1.90
C PRO A 168 -0.20 29.53 -1.33
N ALA A 169 0.01 30.84 -1.52
CA ALA A 169 -0.92 31.87 -1.04
C ALA A 169 -2.30 31.80 -1.72
N ASP A 170 -2.38 31.24 -2.93
CA ASP A 170 -3.65 31.07 -3.64
C ASP A 170 -4.52 29.98 -3.02
N LEU A 171 -3.96 29.10 -2.19
CA LEU A 171 -4.70 28.07 -1.45
C LEU A 171 -5.26 28.57 -0.10
N ALA A 172 -5.00 29.82 0.29
CA ALA A 172 -5.53 30.37 1.52
C ALA A 172 -7.06 30.25 1.57
N GLY A 173 -7.57 29.57 2.60
CA GLY A 173 -9.01 29.32 2.79
C GLY A 173 -9.56 28.09 2.07
N VAL A 174 -8.80 27.46 1.17
CA VAL A 174 -9.21 26.22 0.47
C VAL A 174 -9.27 25.08 1.46
N LYS A 175 -10.43 24.43 1.59
CA LYS A 175 -10.60 23.22 2.42
C LYS A 175 -10.04 22.01 1.68
N LEU A 176 -8.76 21.74 1.89
CA LEU A 176 -8.06 20.63 1.27
C LEU A 176 -8.28 19.36 2.09
N ARG A 177 -8.93 18.36 1.50
CA ARG A 177 -9.01 17.04 2.11
C ARG A 177 -7.64 16.38 2.10
N MET A 178 -7.24 15.87 3.27
CA MET A 178 -6.10 14.96 3.41
C MET A 178 -6.56 13.68 4.15
N PRO A 179 -5.83 12.54 4.02
CA PRO A 179 -6.08 11.38 4.87
C PRO A 179 -5.88 11.69 6.38
N GLY A 180 -6.44 10.85 7.24
CA GLY A 180 -6.48 11.07 8.69
C GLY A 180 -5.16 10.74 9.41
N SER A 181 -4.15 11.61 9.27
CA SER A 181 -2.97 11.61 10.15
C SER A 181 -2.37 13.02 10.26
N ASP A 182 -1.61 13.26 11.33
CA ASP A 182 -0.95 14.57 11.54
C ASP A 182 0.05 14.87 10.42
N ALA A 183 0.81 13.88 9.95
CA ALA A 183 1.73 14.05 8.82
C ALA A 183 1.00 14.43 7.51
N TRP A 184 -0.16 13.82 7.24
CA TRP A 184 -0.98 14.16 6.08
C TRP A 184 -1.57 15.57 6.19
N LEU A 185 -2.12 15.91 7.34
CA LEU A 185 -2.67 17.25 7.58
C LEU A 185 -1.58 18.32 7.52
N PHE A 186 -0.39 18.02 8.03
CA PHE A 186 0.77 18.91 7.96
C PHE A 186 1.15 19.21 6.52
N LEU A 187 1.28 18.19 5.65
CA LEU A 187 1.57 18.40 4.23
C LEU A 187 0.52 19.31 3.56
N GLY A 188 -0.77 19.08 3.81
CA GLY A 188 -1.84 19.91 3.25
C GLY A 188 -1.76 21.38 3.70
N ASN A 189 -1.42 21.61 4.98
CA ASN A 189 -1.22 22.98 5.50
C ASN A 189 0.09 23.60 4.96
N ALA A 190 1.14 22.80 4.78
CA ALA A 190 2.42 23.25 4.21
C ALA A 190 2.26 23.70 2.75
N LEU A 191 1.33 23.09 1.99
CA LEU A 191 0.93 23.57 0.67
C LEU A 191 0.26 24.96 0.70
N GLY A 192 -0.23 25.41 1.85
CA GLY A 192 -0.90 26.71 2.04
C GLY A 192 -2.43 26.64 2.13
N ALA A 193 -3.00 25.43 2.14
CA ALA A 193 -4.43 25.20 2.29
C ALA A 193 -4.86 25.04 3.76
N ASN A 194 -6.16 24.93 4.00
CA ASN A 194 -6.72 24.49 5.28
C ASN A 194 -6.98 22.98 5.22
N ALA A 195 -6.03 22.17 5.69
CA ALA A 195 -6.15 20.73 5.64
C ALA A 195 -7.27 20.21 6.57
N THR A 196 -8.11 19.31 6.07
CA THR A 196 -9.20 18.68 6.83
C THR A 196 -9.17 17.16 6.62
N PRO A 197 -9.24 16.35 7.70
CA PRO A 197 -9.20 14.90 7.57
C PRO A 197 -10.55 14.38 7.05
N LEU A 198 -10.51 13.48 6.06
CA LEU A 198 -11.70 12.78 5.58
C LEU A 198 -11.34 11.38 5.05
N ALA A 199 -12.17 10.37 5.33
CA ALA A 199 -11.91 9.02 4.83
C ALA A 199 -12.01 8.97 3.30
N PHE A 200 -11.21 8.12 2.66
CA PHE A 200 -11.12 8.07 1.19
C PHE A 200 -12.49 7.83 0.51
N GLY A 201 -13.31 6.94 1.07
CA GLY A 201 -14.65 6.63 0.55
C GLY A 201 -15.65 7.79 0.63
N GLU A 202 -15.36 8.85 1.39
CA GLU A 202 -16.23 10.02 1.56
C GLU A 202 -15.83 11.19 0.65
N VAL A 203 -14.68 11.10 -0.03
CA VAL A 203 -14.08 12.22 -0.80
C VAL A 203 -14.95 12.65 -1.96
N TYR A 204 -15.47 11.72 -2.76
CA TYR A 204 -16.32 12.06 -3.92
C TYR A 204 -17.54 12.86 -3.47
N THR A 205 -18.27 12.38 -2.46
CA THR A 205 -19.45 13.09 -1.92
C THR A 205 -19.04 14.41 -1.27
N GLY A 206 -17.90 14.46 -0.60
CA GLY A 206 -17.38 15.69 -0.01
C GLY A 206 -17.12 16.78 -1.05
N LEU A 207 -16.51 16.41 -2.18
CA LEU A 207 -16.32 17.31 -3.33
C LEU A 207 -17.67 17.67 -3.95
N GLN A 208 -18.51 16.69 -4.27
CA GLN A 208 -19.81 16.90 -4.91
C GLN A 208 -20.69 17.89 -4.14
N THR A 209 -20.73 17.75 -2.80
CA THR A 209 -21.54 18.61 -1.92
C THR A 209 -20.84 19.93 -1.55
N GLY A 210 -19.54 20.03 -1.79
CA GLY A 210 -18.72 21.20 -1.44
C GLY A 210 -18.40 21.34 0.04
N THR A 211 -18.51 20.26 0.83
CA THR A 211 -18.00 20.24 2.21
C THR A 211 -16.48 20.35 2.23
N ILE A 212 -15.79 19.79 1.23
CA ILE A 212 -14.38 20.05 0.90
C ILE A 212 -14.27 20.71 -0.48
N ASP A 213 -13.18 21.45 -0.69
CA ASP A 213 -12.95 22.19 -1.94
C ASP A 213 -11.93 21.49 -2.85
N ALA A 214 -11.04 20.69 -2.26
CA ALA A 214 -9.95 20.04 -2.97
C ALA A 214 -9.56 18.70 -2.33
N GLN A 215 -8.83 17.89 -3.09
CA GLN A 215 -8.10 16.70 -2.65
C GLN A 215 -6.77 16.61 -3.41
N ASP A 216 -5.87 15.69 -3.07
CA ASP A 216 -4.48 15.69 -3.56
C ASP A 216 -3.97 14.37 -4.21
N ASN A 217 -4.84 13.39 -4.43
CA ASN A 217 -4.41 12.08 -4.90
C ASN A 217 -3.77 12.12 -6.31
N PRO A 218 -2.90 11.14 -6.63
CA PRO A 218 -2.32 11.03 -7.96
C PRO A 218 -3.36 10.83 -9.05
N LEU A 219 -3.00 11.25 -10.27
CA LEU A 219 -3.87 11.23 -11.44
C LEU A 219 -4.58 9.87 -11.69
N PRO A 220 -3.92 8.70 -11.58
CA PRO A 220 -4.59 7.42 -11.77
C PRO A 220 -5.74 7.21 -10.77
N THR A 221 -5.57 7.65 -9.53
CA THR A 221 -6.62 7.57 -8.49
C THR A 221 -7.74 8.57 -8.74
N VAL A 222 -7.43 9.80 -9.19
CA VAL A 222 -8.44 10.80 -9.60
C VAL A 222 -9.37 10.21 -10.66
N LYS A 223 -8.82 9.51 -11.65
CA LYS A 223 -9.63 8.81 -12.66
C LYS A 223 -10.37 7.61 -12.09
N ALA A 224 -9.68 6.73 -11.35
CA ALA A 224 -10.26 5.49 -10.83
C ALA A 224 -11.47 5.74 -9.91
N ALA A 225 -11.36 6.73 -9.03
CA ALA A 225 -12.40 7.16 -8.10
C ALA A 225 -13.33 8.25 -8.67
N LYS A 226 -13.12 8.65 -9.93
CA LYS A 226 -13.95 9.61 -10.68
C LYS A 226 -14.07 11.01 -10.07
N PHE A 227 -13.07 11.45 -9.30
CA PHE A 227 -13.11 12.79 -8.69
C PHE A 227 -13.20 13.91 -9.74
N TYR A 228 -12.68 13.67 -10.95
CA TYR A 228 -12.82 14.58 -12.09
C TYR A 228 -14.27 14.91 -12.50
N GLU A 229 -15.27 14.10 -12.13
CA GLU A 229 -16.68 14.41 -12.41
C GLU A 229 -17.22 15.56 -11.52
N VAL A 230 -16.53 15.85 -10.41
CA VAL A 230 -16.98 16.77 -9.35
C VAL A 230 -15.96 17.85 -9.00
N THR A 231 -14.91 17.99 -9.82
CA THR A 231 -13.88 19.05 -9.72
C THR A 231 -13.72 19.77 -11.06
N ASN A 232 -12.89 20.82 -11.09
CA ASN A 232 -12.79 21.72 -12.24
C ASN A 232 -11.36 21.90 -12.76
N GLN A 233 -10.35 21.61 -11.93
CA GLN A 233 -8.96 21.81 -12.30
C GLN A 233 -8.02 20.83 -11.60
N ILE A 234 -6.97 20.44 -12.33
CA ILE A 234 -5.80 19.72 -11.84
C ILE A 234 -4.62 20.68 -11.87
N VAL A 235 -4.01 20.92 -10.71
CA VAL A 235 -2.82 21.76 -10.54
C VAL A 235 -1.62 20.86 -10.28
N LEU A 236 -0.72 20.81 -11.26
CA LEU A 236 0.45 19.92 -11.31
C LEU A 236 1.57 20.43 -10.37
N THR A 237 1.35 20.22 -9.08
CA THR A 237 2.20 20.68 -7.98
C THR A 237 3.40 19.76 -7.75
N ASP A 238 3.33 18.50 -8.22
CA ASP A 238 4.37 17.48 -8.05
C ASP A 238 4.81 17.30 -6.58
N HIS A 239 3.90 17.51 -5.62
CA HIS A 239 4.29 17.84 -4.24
C HIS A 239 4.70 16.65 -3.38
N LEU A 240 4.28 15.44 -3.75
CA LEU A 240 4.71 14.22 -3.10
C LEU A 240 4.76 13.07 -4.12
N VAL A 241 5.95 12.52 -4.33
CA VAL A 241 6.11 11.27 -5.08
C VAL A 241 5.85 10.12 -4.10
N ASP A 242 4.59 9.72 -4.03
CA ASP A 242 4.05 8.95 -2.90
C ASP A 242 4.31 7.46 -3.04
N ALA A 243 4.41 6.77 -1.91
CA ALA A 243 4.74 5.35 -1.82
C ALA A 243 3.72 4.62 -0.93
N VAL A 244 3.42 3.38 -1.27
CA VAL A 244 2.68 2.43 -0.42
C VAL A 244 3.50 1.16 -0.25
N PHE A 245 3.53 0.62 0.97
CA PHE A 245 4.33 -0.54 1.32
C PHE A 245 3.42 -1.75 1.46
N LEU A 246 3.55 -2.73 0.56
CA LEU A 246 2.85 -4.00 0.70
C LEU A 246 3.48 -4.75 1.86
N SER A 247 2.69 -4.93 2.92
CA SER A 247 3.21 -5.36 4.23
C SER A 247 2.42 -6.54 4.77
N MET A 248 3.09 -7.35 5.57
CA MET A 248 2.55 -8.53 6.25
C MET A 248 2.72 -8.39 7.76
N ALA A 249 1.74 -8.85 8.54
CA ALA A 249 1.88 -8.92 9.99
C ALA A 249 3.05 -9.85 10.33
N LYS A 250 3.96 -9.41 11.21
CA LYS A 250 5.15 -10.21 11.52
C LYS A 250 4.81 -11.57 12.14
N SER A 251 3.72 -11.65 12.90
CA SER A 251 3.20 -12.92 13.41
C SER A 251 2.86 -13.92 12.30
N THR A 252 2.28 -13.45 11.18
CA THR A 252 1.97 -14.30 10.03
C THR A 252 3.24 -14.63 9.24
N TYR A 253 4.14 -13.66 9.07
CA TYR A 253 5.38 -13.84 8.32
C TYR A 253 6.34 -14.84 9.01
N ASP A 254 6.44 -14.77 10.34
CA ASP A 254 7.31 -15.65 11.15
C ASP A 254 6.79 -17.10 11.20
N GLU A 255 5.52 -17.35 10.85
CA GLU A 255 4.94 -18.71 10.70
C GLU A 255 5.26 -19.35 9.34
N LEU A 256 5.69 -18.56 8.34
CA LEU A 256 6.04 -19.05 7.02
C LEU A 256 7.37 -19.83 7.07
N SER A 257 7.46 -20.89 6.27
CA SER A 257 8.75 -21.51 5.95
C SER A 257 9.65 -20.56 5.15
N GLU A 258 10.96 -20.77 5.15
CA GLU A 258 11.92 -19.97 4.36
C GLU A 258 11.54 -19.91 2.87
N ASP A 259 11.06 -21.01 2.30
CA ASP A 259 10.57 -21.07 0.92
C ASP A 259 9.32 -20.20 0.72
N GLN A 260 8.37 -20.24 1.66
CA GLN A 260 7.17 -19.40 1.62
C GLN A 260 7.49 -17.90 1.80
N GLN A 261 8.43 -17.56 2.69
CA GLN A 261 8.92 -16.18 2.85
C GLN A 261 9.49 -15.66 1.54
N LYS A 262 10.33 -16.45 0.87
CA LYS A 262 10.85 -16.11 -0.46
C LYS A 262 9.73 -15.90 -1.48
N LEU A 263 8.74 -16.80 -1.51
CA LEU A 263 7.61 -16.71 -2.45
C LEU A 263 6.77 -15.44 -2.26
N VAL A 264 6.50 -15.01 -1.01
CA VAL A 264 5.73 -13.78 -0.76
C VAL A 264 6.50 -12.53 -1.16
N HIS A 265 7.83 -12.48 -1.00
CA HIS A 265 8.63 -11.38 -1.54
C HIS A 265 8.64 -11.37 -3.07
N GLU A 266 8.86 -12.51 -3.73
CA GLU A 266 8.85 -12.58 -5.20
C GLU A 266 7.48 -12.22 -5.80
N ALA A 267 6.38 -12.62 -5.14
CA ALA A 267 5.03 -12.23 -5.53
C ALA A 267 4.78 -10.73 -5.31
N ALA A 268 5.28 -10.17 -4.20
CA ALA A 268 5.18 -8.74 -3.92
C ALA A 268 5.94 -7.91 -4.96
N GLU A 269 7.17 -8.30 -5.31
CA GLU A 269 7.97 -7.62 -6.34
C GLU A 269 7.30 -7.60 -7.72
N LYS A 270 6.66 -8.71 -8.12
CA LYS A 270 5.90 -8.77 -9.39
C LYS A 270 4.65 -7.91 -9.34
N ALA A 271 3.95 -7.89 -8.21
CA ALA A 271 2.76 -7.05 -8.01
C ALA A 271 3.11 -5.55 -8.05
N THR A 272 4.11 -5.11 -7.29
CA THR A 272 4.55 -3.72 -7.27
C THR A 272 5.11 -3.29 -8.62
N ALA A 273 5.88 -4.15 -9.31
CA ALA A 273 6.33 -3.86 -10.68
C ALA A 273 5.15 -3.62 -11.63
N TYR A 274 4.14 -4.50 -11.61
CA TYR A 274 2.91 -4.32 -12.38
C TYR A 274 2.20 -3.00 -12.05
N ASN A 275 2.05 -2.65 -10.77
CA ASN A 275 1.46 -1.37 -10.37
C ASN A 275 2.27 -0.18 -10.91
N ASN A 276 3.58 -0.20 -10.71
CA ASN A 276 4.46 0.93 -11.02
C ASN A 276 4.48 1.20 -12.52
N GLU A 277 4.63 0.15 -13.34
CA GLU A 277 4.61 0.25 -14.79
C GLU A 277 3.31 0.87 -15.30
N ASN A 278 2.17 0.38 -14.81
CA ASN A 278 0.87 0.87 -15.27
C ASN A 278 0.57 2.30 -14.79
N ARG A 279 0.96 2.66 -13.56
CA ARG A 279 0.77 4.02 -13.05
C ARG A 279 1.60 5.05 -13.81
N ILE A 280 2.89 4.77 -14.01
CA ILE A 280 3.79 5.65 -14.77
C ILE A 280 3.28 5.80 -16.21
N ALA A 281 2.82 4.70 -16.83
CA ALA A 281 2.27 4.76 -18.18
C ALA A 281 0.95 5.54 -18.28
N ASP A 282 0.14 5.56 -17.21
CA ASP A 282 -1.13 6.30 -17.16
C ASP A 282 -0.92 7.78 -16.90
N GLU A 283 -0.04 8.18 -15.97
CA GLU A 283 0.17 9.60 -15.59
C GLU A 283 0.38 10.52 -16.80
N ALA A 284 1.18 10.08 -17.79
CA ALA A 284 1.40 10.84 -19.02
C ALA A 284 0.14 11.00 -19.89
N LYS A 285 -0.74 10.00 -19.93
CA LYS A 285 -1.94 9.98 -20.78
C LYS A 285 -3.12 10.68 -20.11
N LEU A 286 -3.15 10.71 -18.78
CA LEU A 286 -4.28 11.21 -18.01
C LEU A 286 -4.44 12.73 -18.09
N LEU A 287 -3.36 13.47 -18.36
CA LEU A 287 -3.44 14.91 -18.57
C LEU A 287 -4.39 15.29 -19.71
N ASP A 288 -4.32 14.57 -20.83
CA ASP A 288 -5.19 14.83 -21.99
C ASP A 288 -6.60 14.34 -21.73
N PHE A 289 -6.76 13.18 -21.08
CA PHE A 289 -8.07 12.71 -20.62
C PHE A 289 -8.79 13.77 -19.77
N PHE A 290 -8.13 14.37 -18.77
CA PHE A 290 -8.78 15.37 -17.91
C PHE A 290 -9.15 16.64 -18.67
N LYS A 291 -8.33 17.08 -19.63
CA LYS A 291 -8.69 18.20 -20.52
C LYS A 291 -9.91 17.87 -21.38
N GLU A 292 -9.99 16.65 -21.91
CA GLU A 292 -11.15 16.18 -22.68
C GLU A 292 -12.42 16.08 -21.82
N GLN A 293 -12.28 15.79 -20.53
CA GLN A 293 -13.38 15.87 -19.56
C GLN A 293 -13.73 17.31 -19.15
N GLY A 294 -13.01 18.31 -19.66
CA GLY A 294 -13.29 19.73 -19.46
C GLY A 294 -12.55 20.38 -18.28
N LEU A 295 -11.61 19.69 -17.63
CA LEU A 295 -10.83 20.26 -16.54
C LEU A 295 -9.70 21.15 -17.07
N LYS A 296 -9.37 22.20 -16.31
CA LYS A 296 -8.14 22.96 -16.51
C LYS A 296 -6.97 22.17 -15.95
N VAL A 297 -5.97 21.86 -16.77
CA VAL A 297 -4.76 21.14 -16.34
C VAL A 297 -3.55 22.04 -16.59
N TYR A 298 -2.84 22.43 -15.53
CA TYR A 298 -1.70 23.35 -15.65
C TYR A 298 -0.71 23.19 -14.50
N LYS A 299 0.52 23.68 -14.73
CA LYS A 299 1.59 23.72 -13.74
C LYS A 299 1.61 25.09 -13.04
N PRO A 300 1.69 25.15 -11.70
CA PRO A 300 1.87 26.39 -10.95
C PRO A 300 3.37 26.76 -10.85
N ASP A 301 3.71 27.76 -10.05
CA ASP A 301 5.08 28.00 -9.60
C ASP A 301 5.49 26.93 -8.57
N VAL A 302 5.90 25.76 -9.08
CA VAL A 302 6.33 24.62 -8.26
C VAL A 302 7.52 24.96 -7.36
N ASP A 303 8.37 25.91 -7.75
CA ASP A 303 9.50 26.31 -6.91
C ASP A 303 9.04 27.10 -5.68
N ALA A 304 8.01 27.95 -5.82
CA ALA A 304 7.37 28.61 -4.68
C ALA A 304 6.73 27.60 -3.71
N PHE A 305 6.04 26.58 -4.23
CA PHE A 305 5.51 25.48 -3.41
C PHE A 305 6.62 24.69 -2.72
N ARG A 306 7.64 24.25 -3.48
CA ARG A 306 8.77 23.49 -2.95
C ARG A 306 9.47 24.24 -1.83
N LYS A 307 9.78 25.52 -2.04
CA LYS A 307 10.47 26.34 -1.03
C LYS A 307 9.66 26.46 0.25
N LYS A 308 8.36 26.74 0.15
CA LYS A 308 7.50 26.86 1.33
C LYS A 308 7.37 25.52 2.06
N VAL A 309 7.04 24.45 1.35
CA VAL A 309 6.83 23.12 1.95
C VAL A 309 8.10 22.63 2.64
N GLN A 310 9.26 22.72 1.97
CA GLN A 310 10.52 22.30 2.58
C GLN A 310 10.89 23.15 3.80
N GLN A 311 10.68 24.47 3.75
CA GLN A 311 10.90 25.34 4.91
C GLN A 311 9.99 24.97 6.08
N ASP A 312 8.69 24.77 5.83
CA ASP A 312 7.74 24.38 6.87
C ASP A 312 8.14 23.05 7.52
N TYR A 313 8.60 22.06 6.73
CA TYR A 313 9.11 20.80 7.27
C TYR A 313 10.35 20.99 8.15
N LEU A 314 11.35 21.76 7.67
CA LEU A 314 12.58 22.04 8.43
C LEU A 314 12.31 22.77 9.75
N ASP A 315 11.27 23.60 9.79
CA ASP A 315 10.84 24.33 11.00
C ASP A 315 9.89 23.54 11.91
N SER A 316 9.49 22.32 11.51
CA SER A 316 8.52 21.49 12.22
C SER A 316 9.15 20.56 13.26
N GLU A 317 8.32 19.99 14.13
CA GLU A 317 8.74 18.91 15.03
C GLU A 317 9.15 17.64 14.27
N PHE A 318 8.60 17.38 13.08
CA PHE A 318 8.94 16.18 12.28
C PHE A 318 10.43 16.14 11.96
N ALA A 319 11.03 17.28 11.57
CA ALA A 319 12.45 17.34 11.21
C ALA A 319 13.40 17.04 12.37
N LYS A 320 12.94 17.14 13.63
CA LYS A 320 13.74 16.82 14.81
C LYS A 320 13.93 15.31 14.99
N ASP A 321 13.01 14.52 14.46
CA ASP A 321 13.06 13.05 14.55
C ASP A 321 13.83 12.42 13.36
N TRP A 322 14.25 13.23 12.38
CA TRP A 322 14.98 12.74 11.23
C TRP A 322 16.40 12.30 11.62
N PRO A 323 16.83 11.08 11.23
CA PRO A 323 18.19 10.65 11.49
C PRO A 323 19.22 11.61 10.89
N GLU A 324 20.33 11.84 11.59
CA GLU A 324 21.36 12.78 11.14
C GLU A 324 21.88 12.41 9.74
N GLY A 325 21.93 13.40 8.84
CA GLY A 325 22.42 13.21 7.47
C GLY A 325 21.46 12.45 6.54
N ILE A 326 20.25 12.09 6.99
CA ILE A 326 19.34 11.26 6.18
C ILE A 326 18.89 11.96 4.91
N VAL A 327 18.65 13.27 4.97
CA VAL A 327 18.19 14.06 3.82
C VAL A 327 19.25 14.07 2.73
N GLU A 328 20.52 14.25 3.10
CA GLU A 328 21.67 14.19 2.19
C GLU A 328 21.86 12.79 1.60
N ARG A 329 21.73 11.75 2.43
CA ARG A 329 21.81 10.35 1.98
C ARG A 329 20.72 10.04 0.95
N ILE A 330 19.48 10.42 1.22
CA ILE A 330 18.35 10.25 0.28
C ILE A 330 18.65 11.01 -1.01
N ASN A 331 18.98 12.30 -0.93
CA ASN A 331 19.27 13.11 -2.12
C ASN A 331 20.44 12.58 -2.97
N ALA A 332 21.42 11.90 -2.37
CA ALA A 332 22.57 11.34 -3.07
C ALA A 332 22.27 10.05 -3.86
N VAL A 333 21.14 9.38 -3.59
CA VAL A 333 20.71 8.20 -4.36
C VAL A 333 20.41 8.62 -5.80
N LYS A 334 20.94 7.89 -6.78
CA LYS A 334 20.85 8.22 -8.22
C LYS A 334 19.75 7.46 -8.94
#